data_AF-A0A6B5FBB4-F1
#
_entry.id   AF-A0A6B5FBB4-F1
#
_cell.length_a   1.000
_cell.length_b   1.000
_cell.length_c   1.000
_cell.angle_alpha   90.00
_cell.angle_beta   90.00
_cell.angle_gamma   90.00
#
_symmetry.space_group_name_H-M   'P 1'
#
loop_
_entity.id
_entity.type
_entity.pdbx_description
1 polymer ?
#
loop_
_entity_poly.entity_id
_entity_poly.type
_entity_poly.pdbx_seq_one_letter_code
_entity_poly.pdbx_strand_id
1 'polypeptide(L)'
;MTKHYKNEAAFQKDVMQFLKSQPNVFAVKYWAGNQFTVNGIPDILACINGQFHGIELKTNTGIVRGIQKERMNQIREAGGYAYVLRPKDFQNWKLRWFDAI
;
A
#
# COMPACT_ATOMS: atom_id res chain seq x y z
N MET A 1 -1.39 -0.15 21.54
CA MET A 1 -0.18 -0.94 21.24
C MET A 1 -0.19 -1.33 19.76
N THR A 2 0.93 -1.21 19.06
CA THR A 2 1.03 -1.61 17.65
C THR A 2 0.91 -3.14 17.54
N LYS A 3 -0.01 -3.63 16.69
CA LYS A 3 -0.14 -5.06 16.40
C LYS A 3 1.18 -5.59 15.83
N HIS A 4 1.70 -6.68 16.39
CA HIS A 4 2.91 -7.34 15.88
C HIS A 4 2.52 -8.28 14.72
N TYR A 5 3.26 -8.22 13.62
CA TYR A 5 3.00 -9.01 12.42
C TYR A 5 4.17 -9.96 12.17
N LYS A 6 3.88 -11.25 11.98
CA LYS A 6 4.89 -12.30 11.73
C LYS A 6 5.63 -12.09 10.40
N ASN A 7 4.96 -11.54 9.40
CA ASN A 7 5.53 -11.26 8.08
C ASN A 7 4.71 -10.19 7.32
N GLU A 8 5.23 -9.75 6.18
CA GLU A 8 4.59 -8.78 5.30
C GLU A 8 3.24 -9.27 4.74
N ALA A 9 3.11 -10.58 4.46
CA ALA A 9 1.86 -11.16 3.96
C ALA A 9 0.71 -11.07 4.98
N ALA A 10 1.00 -11.26 6.27
CA ALA A 10 0.03 -11.07 7.34
C ALA A 10 -0.40 -9.62 7.47
N PHE A 11 0.54 -8.67 7.32
CA PHE A 11 0.22 -7.26 7.31
C PHE A 11 -0.63 -6.86 6.09
N GLN A 12 -0.27 -7.36 4.90
CA GLN A 12 -1.05 -7.17 3.68
C GLN A 12 -2.48 -7.67 3.80
N LYS A 13 -2.69 -8.83 4.44
CA LYS A 13 -4.04 -9.36 4.68
C LYS A 13 -4.89 -8.37 5.49
N ASP A 14 -4.34 -7.83 6.58
CA ASP A 14 -5.03 -6.85 7.42
C ASP A 14 -5.30 -5.53 6.69
N VAL A 15 -4.33 -5.01 5.93
CA VAL A 15 -4.50 -3.79 5.13
C VAL A 15 -5.59 -3.97 4.09
N MET A 16 -5.58 -5.10 3.35
CA MET A 16 -6.60 -5.41 2.36
C MET A 16 -7.99 -5.61 2.99
N GLN A 17 -8.07 -6.26 4.16
CA GLN A 17 -9.34 -6.41 4.88
C GLN A 17 -9.91 -5.06 5.30
N PHE A 18 -9.06 -4.17 5.81
CA PHE A 18 -9.46 -2.81 6.17
C PHE A 18 -9.93 -2.02 4.95
N LEU A 19 -9.13 -1.98 3.87
CA LEU A 19 -9.49 -1.25 2.64
C LEU A 19 -10.85 -1.70 2.09
N LYS A 20 -11.11 -3.02 2.05
CA LYS A 20 -12.38 -3.58 1.58
C LYS A 20 -13.57 -3.29 2.49
N SER A 21 -13.35 -2.91 3.75
CA SER A 21 -14.43 -2.56 4.67
C SER A 21 -14.77 -1.07 4.64
N GLN A 22 -14.03 -0.24 3.91
CA GLN A 22 -14.28 1.20 3.84
C GLN A 22 -15.22 1.54 2.66
N PRO A 23 -16.11 2.53 2.81
CA PRO A 23 -16.85 3.08 1.68
C PRO A 23 -15.91 3.80 0.71
N ASN A 24 -16.32 3.93 -0.55
CA ASN A 24 -15.57 4.68 -1.57
C ASN A 24 -14.11 4.21 -1.78
N VAL A 25 -13.85 2.92 -1.56
CA VAL A 25 -12.56 2.29 -1.80
C VAL A 25 -12.68 1.14 -2.79
N PHE A 26 -11.78 1.14 -3.77
CA PHE A 26 -11.44 -0.03 -4.56
C PHE A 26 -9.98 -0.39 -4.27
N ALA A 27 -9.66 -1.67 -4.08
CA ALA A 27 -8.29 -2.10 -3.85
C ALA A 27 -8.03 -3.50 -4.41
N VAL A 28 -6.88 -3.67 -5.05
CA VAL A 28 -6.39 -4.95 -5.56
C VAL A 28 -4.96 -5.19 -5.07
N LYS A 29 -4.68 -6.44 -4.73
CA LYS A 29 -3.30 -6.89 -4.51
C LYS A 29 -2.65 -7.09 -5.88
N TYR A 30 -1.46 -6.54 -6.09
CA TYR A 30 -0.66 -6.86 -7.27
C TYR A 30 0.06 -8.19 -7.09
N TRP A 31 0.02 -9.06 -8.11
CA TRP A 31 0.70 -10.36 -8.09
C TRP A 31 1.71 -10.44 -9.23
N ALA A 32 3.00 -10.31 -8.90
CA ALA A 32 4.12 -10.32 -9.85
C ALA A 32 4.51 -11.72 -10.36
N GLY A 33 3.62 -12.72 -10.26
CA GLY A 33 3.93 -14.11 -10.60
C GLY A 33 3.64 -14.52 -12.04
N ASN A 34 3.21 -13.59 -12.90
CA ASN A 34 3.03 -13.85 -14.32
C ASN A 34 4.16 -13.18 -15.15
N GLN A 35 4.52 -13.81 -16.27
CA GLN A 35 5.59 -13.37 -17.18
C GLN A 35 5.36 -12.00 -17.85
N PHE A 36 4.18 -11.41 -17.68
CA PHE A 36 3.78 -10.13 -18.26
C PHE A 36 3.65 -9.03 -17.20
N THR A 37 4.12 -9.28 -15.97
CA THR A 37 4.05 -8.30 -14.88
C THR A 37 5.22 -7.32 -14.93
N VAL A 38 4.91 -6.06 -14.61
CA VAL A 38 5.91 -5.01 -14.48
C VAL A 38 6.54 -5.14 -13.10
N ASN A 39 7.86 -5.20 -13.06
CA ASN A 39 8.60 -5.30 -11.80
C ASN A 39 8.49 -4.02 -10.96
N GLY A 40 8.41 -4.20 -9.64
CA GLY A 40 8.45 -3.11 -8.67
C GLY A 40 7.15 -2.30 -8.54
N ILE A 41 6.05 -2.76 -9.14
CA ILE A 41 4.71 -2.20 -8.89
C ILE A 41 4.38 -2.35 -7.39
N PRO A 42 3.77 -1.33 -6.75
CA PRO A 42 3.38 -1.41 -5.35
C PRO A 42 2.50 -2.63 -5.04
N ASP A 43 2.69 -3.22 -3.86
CA ASP A 43 1.99 -4.44 -3.44
C ASP A 43 0.45 -4.32 -3.52
N ILE A 44 -0.08 -3.12 -3.28
CA ILE A 44 -1.50 -2.82 -3.39
C ILE A 44 -1.69 -1.60 -4.30
N LEU A 45 -2.62 -1.73 -5.24
CA LEU A 45 -3.15 -0.61 -6.01
C LEU A 45 -4.56 -0.33 -5.51
N ALA A 46 -4.84 0.91 -5.15
CA ALA A 46 -6.13 1.31 -4.62
C ALA A 46 -6.63 2.63 -5.22
N CYS A 47 -7.94 2.78 -5.29
CA CYS A 47 -8.60 4.06 -5.42
C CYS A 47 -9.28 4.35 -4.08
N ILE A 48 -8.94 5.46 -3.43
CA ILE A 48 -9.49 5.87 -2.12
C ILE A 48 -10.10 7.25 -2.33
N ASN A 49 -11.41 7.40 -2.13
CA ASN A 49 -12.14 8.66 -2.30
C ASN A 49 -11.86 9.33 -3.67
N GLY A 50 -11.79 8.54 -4.74
CA GLY A 50 -11.55 9.03 -6.11
C GLY A 50 -10.08 9.31 -6.46
N GLN A 51 -9.14 9.11 -5.53
CA GLN A 51 -7.71 9.32 -5.76
C GLN A 51 -6.99 7.99 -5.91
N PHE A 52 -5.96 7.92 -6.76
CA PHE A 52 -5.15 6.71 -6.95
C PHE A 52 -4.04 6.59 -5.89
N HIS A 53 -3.86 5.39 -5.33
CA HIS A 53 -2.87 5.06 -4.32
C HIS A 53 -2.10 3.79 -4.69
N GLY A 54 -0.78 3.92 -4.86
CA GLY A 54 0.18 2.83 -4.86
C GLY A 54 0.77 2.61 -3.46
N ILE A 55 0.42 1.50 -2.81
CA ILE A 55 0.81 1.23 -1.42
C ILE A 55 1.81 0.07 -1.42
N GLU A 56 3.06 0.39 -1.11
CA GLU A 56 4.14 -0.59 -0.93
C GLU A 56 4.19 -1.01 0.54
N LEU A 57 4.05 -2.30 0.82
CA LEU A 57 4.06 -2.81 2.19
C LEU A 57 5.46 -3.23 2.57
N LYS A 58 5.86 -2.91 3.80
CA LYS A 58 7.09 -3.44 4.39
C LYS A 58 6.87 -3.82 5.85
N THR A 59 7.65 -4.76 6.35
CA THR A 59 7.82 -4.91 7.80
C THR A 59 8.42 -3.64 8.39
N ASN A 60 8.45 -3.48 9.72
CA ASN A 60 9.03 -2.26 10.34
C ASN A 60 10.51 -2.03 9.98
N THR A 61 11.25 -3.09 9.65
CA THR A 61 12.67 -3.07 9.27
C THR A 61 12.92 -3.39 7.79
N GLY A 62 11.88 -3.74 7.03
CA GLY A 62 11.99 -4.12 5.63
C GLY A 62 12.51 -2.98 4.74
N ILE A 63 13.34 -3.33 3.76
CA ILE A 63 13.99 -2.39 2.85
C ILE A 63 13.18 -2.29 1.56
N VAL A 64 13.00 -1.06 1.08
CA VAL A 64 12.38 -0.76 -0.22
C VAL A 64 13.43 -0.86 -1.31
N ARG A 65 13.18 -1.67 -2.33
CA ARG A 65 14.12 -1.90 -3.45
C ARG A 65 14.19 -0.68 -4.37
N GLY A 66 15.31 -0.51 -5.08
CA GLY A 66 15.52 0.61 -6.00
C GLY A 66 14.39 0.77 -7.02
N ILE A 67 14.02 -0.32 -7.70
CA ILE A 67 12.93 -0.31 -8.69
C ILE A 67 11.57 0.09 -8.09
N GLN A 68 11.29 -0.29 -6.83
CA GLN A 68 10.04 0.11 -6.15
C GLN A 68 10.03 1.61 -5.86
N LYS A 69 11.18 2.18 -5.48
CA LYS A 69 11.31 3.65 -5.30
C LYS A 69 11.04 4.38 -6.61
N GLU A 70 11.60 3.89 -7.71
CA GLU A 70 11.40 4.45 -9.05
C GLU A 70 9.92 4.42 -9.46
N ARG A 71 9.24 3.27 -9.31
CA ARG A 71 7.80 3.17 -9.61
C ARG A 71 6.95 4.09 -8.75
N MET A 72 7.26 4.19 -7.45
CA MET A 72 6.56 5.13 -6.59
C MET A 72 6.79 6.59 -7.00
N ASN A 73 7.99 6.95 -7.48
CA ASN A 73 8.22 8.30 -8.01
C ASN A 73 7.40 8.56 -9.28
N GLN A 74 7.38 7.63 -10.22
CA GLN A 74 6.56 7.75 -11.44
C GLN A 74 5.07 7.97 -11.12
N ILE A 75 4.54 7.24 -10.12
CA ILE A 75 3.15 7.42 -9.67
C ILE A 75 2.93 8.83 -9.11
N ARG A 76 3.86 9.33 -8.28
CA ARG A 76 3.77 10.69 -7.70
C ARG A 76 3.87 11.78 -8.76
N GLU A 77 4.78 11.64 -9.71
CA GLU A 77 4.95 12.57 -10.83
C GLU A 77 3.71 12.61 -11.73
N ALA A 78 3.00 11.50 -11.86
CA ALA A 78 1.71 11.41 -12.56
C ALA A 78 0.51 11.94 -11.74
N GLY A 79 0.73 12.44 -10.51
CA GLY A 79 -0.33 13.00 -9.64
C GLY A 79 -1.04 12.01 -8.74
N GLY A 80 -0.62 10.74 -8.71
CA GLY A 80 -1.12 9.74 -7.76
C GLY A 80 -0.39 9.78 -6.42
N TYR A 81 -0.95 9.14 -5.40
CA TYR A 81 -0.22 8.91 -4.15
C TYR A 81 0.56 7.61 -4.22
N ALA A 82 1.83 7.64 -3.85
CA ALA A 82 2.59 6.42 -3.63
C ALA A 82 3.42 6.51 -2.36
N TYR A 83 3.42 5.47 -1.53
CA TYR A 83 4.12 5.47 -0.26
C TYR A 83 4.35 4.07 0.29
N VAL A 84 5.27 3.99 1.24
CA VAL A 84 5.53 2.78 2.02
C VAL A 84 4.60 2.80 3.23
N LEU A 85 3.87 1.71 3.45
CA LEU A 85 3.09 1.49 4.64
C LEU A 85 3.73 0.38 5.48
N ARG A 86 3.94 0.66 6.77
CA ARG A 86 4.50 -0.27 7.74
C ARG A 86 3.53 -0.48 8.90
N PRO A 87 3.61 -1.61 9.62
CA PRO A 87 2.76 -1.84 10.79
C PRO A 87 2.74 -0.71 11.82
N LYS A 88 3.90 -0.12 12.11
CA LYS A 88 4.01 0.99 13.08
C LYS A 88 3.24 2.24 12.66
N ASP A 89 3.03 2.43 11.36
CA ASP A 89 2.39 3.61 10.78
C ASP A 89 0.90 3.37 10.45
N PHE A 90 0.40 2.14 10.63
CA PHE A 90 -0.91 1.73 10.13
C PHE A 90 -2.06 2.54 10.71
N GLN A 91 -2.02 2.91 12.00
CA GLN A 91 -3.09 3.72 12.60
C GLN A 91 -3.06 5.17 12.08
N ASN A 92 -1.88 5.79 12.02
CA ASN A 92 -1.74 7.14 11.48
C ASN A 92 -2.12 7.21 10.00
N TRP A 93 -1.84 6.14 9.24
CA TRP A 93 -2.27 6.02 7.85
C TRP A 93 -3.79 5.98 7.72
N LYS A 94 -4.51 5.29 8.62
CA LYS A 94 -5.97 5.32 8.65
C LYS A 94 -6.49 6.72 8.92
N LEU A 95 -5.99 7.37 9.97
CA LEU A 95 -6.37 8.73 10.35
C LEU A 95 -6.21 9.71 9.17
N ARG A 96 -5.08 9.61 8.47
CA ARG A 96 -4.77 10.50 7.34
C ARG A 96 -5.74 10.38 6.16
N TRP A 97 -6.14 9.16 5.82
CA TRP A 97 -6.85 8.90 4.56
C TRP A 97 -8.34 8.60 4.72
N PHE A 98 -8.79 8.29 5.94
CA PHE A 98 -10.14 7.80 6.20
C PHE A 98 -10.88 8.60 7.28
N ASP A 99 -10.18 9.24 8.21
CA ASP A 99 -10.81 10.03 9.29
C ASP A 99 -10.81 11.55 8.99
N ALA A 100 -10.45 11.95 7.77
CA ALA A 100 -10.42 13.35 7.33
C ALA A 100 -11.74 13.83 6.66
N ILE A 101 -12.88 13.19 6.98
CA ILE A 101 -14.22 13.60 6.53
C ILE A 101 -15.11 13.85 7.74
#